data_AF-A0A9Q0V2R0-F1
#
_entry.id   AF-A0A9Q0V2R0-F1
#
_cell.length_a   1.000
_cell.length_b   1.000
_cell.length_c   1.000
_cell.angle_alpha   90.00
_cell.angle_beta   90.00
_cell.angle_gamma   90.00
#
_symmetry.space_group_name_H-M   'P 1'
#
loop_
_entity.id
_entity.type
_entity.pdbx_description
1 polymer ?
#
loop_
_entity_poly.entity_id
_entity_poly.type
_entity_poly.pdbx_seq_one_letter_code
_entity_poly.pdbx_strand_id
1 'polypeptide(L)'
;MAGQQYWGVQGWRFAFIMMASLSLLIGLLVYLFVVDPRKTIGANRDTSENFERDELIEKGNSYESSIWTESWTATKAVMKVKTFQIIVLQGIVGSLPWTAMVFFTMWFELIGFSHNKTAALLSVFAVGCSLGSLLGGLIADRMSHIYPHSGRIMCAQFSAVMGIPFSWFLLKVIPQSVSSYFTFAVTLFMMGLTISWNGTAVNAPIFAEVVPVKHRTMIYAYDRAFEGSFSSFAAPLVGILSEQMFGYDSKSIDPIKGSAREASALSKGLLSMMAIPFGLCCLFYTPLYRYFRQDRENARVAGSKSLEIM
;
A
#
# COMPACT_ATOMS: atom_id res chain seq x y z
N MET A 1 0.78 13.73 -22.74
CA MET A 1 2.26 13.89 -22.75
C MET A 1 2.99 12.70 -23.40
N ALA A 2 2.63 11.44 -23.14
CA ALA A 2 3.36 10.28 -23.70
C ALA A 2 3.29 10.13 -25.24
N GLY A 3 2.19 10.55 -25.87
CA GLY A 3 2.01 10.45 -27.34
C GLY A 3 2.52 11.64 -28.17
N GLN A 4 3.24 12.60 -27.57
CA GLN A 4 3.76 13.77 -28.27
C GLN A 4 5.30 13.79 -28.23
N GLN A 5 5.91 14.28 -29.30
CA GLN A 5 7.35 14.52 -29.34
C GLN A 5 7.62 15.98 -28.95
N TYR A 6 8.40 16.18 -27.90
CA TYR A 6 8.87 17.50 -27.49
C TYR A 6 10.32 17.63 -27.93
N TRP A 7 10.59 18.53 -28.87
CA TRP A 7 11.94 18.83 -29.36
C TRP A 7 12.72 17.58 -29.81
N GLY A 8 12.05 16.67 -30.53
CA GLY A 8 12.63 15.41 -31.01
C GLY A 8 12.77 14.30 -29.95
N VAL A 9 12.42 14.59 -28.69
CA VAL A 9 12.43 13.62 -27.60
C VAL A 9 11.03 13.05 -27.38
N GLN A 10 10.94 11.72 -27.25
CA GLN A 10 9.69 11.05 -26.93
C GLN A 10 9.17 11.50 -25.56
N GLY A 11 7.89 11.87 -25.46
CA GLY A 11 7.33 12.53 -24.27
C GLY A 11 7.46 11.76 -22.95
N TRP A 12 7.66 10.43 -22.97
CA TRP A 12 7.93 9.66 -21.75
C TRP A 12 9.29 9.99 -21.12
N ARG A 13 10.32 10.30 -21.91
CA ARG A 13 11.64 10.71 -21.41
C ARG A 13 11.57 12.05 -20.70
N PHE A 14 10.82 12.98 -21.29
CA PHE A 14 10.58 14.29 -20.69
C PHE A 14 9.84 14.16 -19.34
N ALA A 15 8.85 13.27 -19.25
CA ALA A 15 8.16 12.99 -18.00
C ALA A 15 9.11 12.48 -16.91
N PHE A 16 10.06 11.58 -17.23
CA PHE A 16 11.07 11.14 -16.27
C PHE A 16 12.00 12.25 -15.81
N ILE A 17 12.45 13.12 -16.71
CA ILE A 17 13.31 14.26 -16.36
C ILE A 17 12.57 15.22 -15.42
N MET A 18 11.30 15.51 -15.70
CA MET A 18 10.47 16.36 -14.85
C MET A 18 10.32 15.76 -13.44
N MET A 19 10.00 14.47 -13.35
CA MET A 19 9.89 13.76 -12.06
C MET A 19 11.23 13.74 -11.30
N ALA A 20 12.35 13.54 -11.99
CA ALA A 20 13.68 13.57 -11.37
C ALA A 20 14.02 14.95 -10.81
N SER A 21 13.71 16.02 -11.55
CA SER A 21 13.93 17.40 -11.09
C SER A 21 13.11 17.76 -9.86
N LEU A 22 11.85 17.31 -9.80
CA LEU A 22 10.98 17.51 -8.64
C LEU A 22 11.50 16.74 -7.42
N SER A 23 11.92 15.49 -7.61
CA SER A 23 12.53 14.67 -6.54
C SER A 23 13.81 15.30 -5.99
N LEU A 24 14.65 15.87 -6.87
CA LEU A 24 15.87 16.59 -6.46
C LEU A 24 15.52 17.83 -5.61
N LEU A 25 14.50 18.59 -6.01
CA LEU A 25 14.02 19.74 -5.26
C LEU A 25 13.53 19.32 -3.86
N ILE A 26 12.74 18.26 -3.76
CA ILE A 26 12.25 17.73 -2.48
C ILE A 26 13.44 17.26 -1.61
N GLY A 27 14.42 16.55 -2.20
CA GLY A 27 15.62 16.12 -1.48
C GLY A 27 16.43 17.30 -0.92
N LEU A 28 16.55 18.39 -1.69
CA LEU A 28 17.22 19.62 -1.25
C LEU A 28 16.45 20.32 -0.14
N LEU A 29 15.11 20.40 -0.22
CA LEU A 29 14.28 20.94 0.85
C LEU A 29 14.43 20.12 2.14
N VAL A 30 14.43 18.79 2.04
CA VAL A 30 14.65 17.89 3.18
C VAL A 30 16.03 18.15 3.79
N TYR A 31 17.08 18.27 2.97
CA TYR A 31 18.43 18.55 3.44
C TYR A 31 18.54 19.89 4.18
N LEU A 32 17.85 20.93 3.71
CA LEU A 32 17.92 22.27 4.32
C LEU A 32 17.05 22.42 5.57
N PHE A 33 15.87 21.79 5.61
CA PHE A 33 14.86 22.06 6.63
C PHE A 33 14.68 20.93 7.67
N VAL A 34 15.09 19.70 7.40
CA VAL A 34 14.92 18.60 8.36
C VAL A 34 16.01 18.65 9.43
N VAL A 35 15.58 18.91 10.67
CA VAL A 35 16.44 18.84 11.84
C VAL A 35 16.46 17.40 12.36
N ASP A 36 17.65 16.82 12.50
CA ASP A 36 17.81 15.49 13.08
C ASP A 36 17.58 15.56 14.61
N PRO A 37 16.54 14.89 15.14
CA PRO A 37 16.22 14.91 16.57
C PRO A 37 17.31 14.27 17.44
N ARG A 38 18.21 13.46 16.88
CA ARG A 38 19.33 12.87 17.64
C ARG A 38 20.36 13.92 18.05
N LYS A 39 20.55 14.97 17.26
CA LYS A 39 21.50 16.06 17.56
C LYS A 39 21.06 16.90 18.75
N THR A 40 19.76 17.02 18.99
CA THR A 40 19.20 17.79 20.11
C THR A 40 19.31 17.05 21.45
N ILE A 41 19.33 15.72 21.44
CA ILE A 41 19.47 14.89 22.66
C ILE A 41 20.94 14.82 23.12
N GLY A 42 21.90 14.86 22.19
CA GLY A 42 23.34 14.89 22.49
C GLY A 42 23.80 16.18 23.17
N ALA A 43 23.32 17.34 22.71
CA ALA A 43 23.78 18.65 23.20
C ALA A 43 23.48 18.95 24.68
N ASN A 44 22.59 18.19 25.33
CA ASN A 44 22.33 18.31 26.77
C ASN A 44 23.28 17.45 27.64
N ARG A 45 24.20 16.69 27.04
CA ARG A 45 25.18 15.82 27.74
C ARG A 45 26.63 16.32 27.68
N ASP A 46 26.90 17.43 27.01
CA ASP A 46 28.25 17.95 26.72
C ASP A 46 29.10 18.39 27.94
N THR A 47 28.63 18.23 29.18
CA THR A 47 29.42 18.56 30.39
C THR A 47 30.13 17.36 31.04
N SER A 48 29.89 16.10 30.61
CA SER A 48 30.57 14.91 31.17
C SER A 48 31.54 14.18 30.22
N GLU A 49 31.71 14.65 28.98
CA GLU A 49 32.29 13.85 27.88
C GLU A 49 33.81 13.59 27.90
N ASN A 50 34.59 14.21 28.79
CA ASN A 50 36.05 14.00 28.77
C ASN A 50 36.53 12.73 29.51
N PHE A 51 35.67 12.06 30.30
CA PHE A 51 36.02 10.79 30.97
C PHE A 51 35.40 9.54 30.32
N GLU A 52 34.31 9.66 29.56
CA GLU A 52 33.61 8.50 28.95
C GLU A 52 34.20 8.07 27.60
N ARG A 53 35.03 8.91 26.96
CA ARG A 53 35.54 8.68 25.60
C ARG A 53 36.49 7.49 25.51
N ASP A 54 37.22 7.19 26.58
CA ASP A 54 38.12 6.03 26.66
C ASP A 54 37.36 4.72 27.00
N GLU A 55 36.21 4.78 27.70
CA GLU A 55 35.36 3.59 27.93
C GLU A 55 34.51 3.20 26.70
N LEU A 56 34.16 4.15 25.83
CA LEU A 56 33.30 3.91 24.66
C LEU A 56 34.02 3.18 23.51
N ILE A 57 35.35 3.30 23.41
CA ILE A 57 36.15 2.64 22.37
C ILE A 57 36.23 1.12 22.61
N GLU A 58 36.24 0.67 23.88
CA GLU A 58 36.22 -0.75 24.24
C GLU A 58 34.80 -1.36 24.09
N LYS A 59 33.75 -0.53 24.19
CA LYS A 59 32.34 -0.92 23.98
C LYS A 59 31.88 -0.97 22.52
N GLY A 60 32.65 -0.48 21.55
CA GLY A 60 32.26 -0.42 20.13
C GLY A 60 31.89 -1.79 19.52
N ASN A 61 32.66 -2.84 19.83
CA ASN A 61 32.40 -4.21 19.34
C ASN A 61 31.22 -4.90 20.07
N SER A 62 30.94 -4.53 21.33
CA SER A 62 29.81 -5.06 22.10
C SER A 62 28.50 -4.30 21.82
N TYR A 63 28.58 -3.05 21.35
CA TYR A 63 27.42 -2.23 21.01
C TYR A 63 26.77 -2.63 19.66
N GLU A 64 27.56 -2.94 18.62
CA GLU A 64 27.00 -3.41 17.35
C GLU A 64 26.32 -4.78 17.49
N SER A 65 26.95 -5.72 18.21
CA SER A 65 26.33 -7.01 18.52
C SER A 65 25.08 -6.85 19.40
N SER A 66 25.05 -5.88 20.30
CA SER A 66 23.87 -5.52 21.09
C SER A 66 22.72 -4.98 20.22
N ILE A 67 22.98 -4.10 19.25
CA ILE A 67 21.93 -3.56 18.37
C ILE A 67 21.34 -4.65 17.47
N TRP A 68 22.17 -5.53 16.90
CA TRP A 68 21.69 -6.63 16.07
C TRP A 68 20.90 -7.66 16.88
N THR A 69 21.34 -7.99 18.08
CA THR A 69 20.63 -8.90 18.97
C THR A 69 19.34 -8.28 19.52
N GLU A 70 19.34 -6.98 19.86
CA GLU A 70 18.13 -6.23 20.24
C GLU A 70 17.14 -6.14 19.06
N SER A 71 17.62 -5.87 17.85
CA SER A 71 16.79 -5.85 16.64
C SER A 71 16.23 -7.24 16.31
N TRP A 72 17.03 -8.30 16.48
CA TRP A 72 16.60 -9.68 16.25
C TRP A 72 15.59 -10.16 17.28
N THR A 73 15.79 -9.83 18.56
CA THR A 73 14.84 -10.16 19.63
C THR A 73 13.54 -9.38 19.47
N ALA A 74 13.61 -8.10 19.12
CA ALA A 74 12.45 -7.29 18.75
C ALA A 74 11.73 -7.90 17.54
N THR A 75 12.46 -8.29 16.49
CA THR A 75 11.88 -8.92 15.29
C THR A 75 11.18 -10.23 15.63
N LYS A 76 11.79 -11.07 16.46
CA LYS A 76 11.19 -12.33 16.92
C LYS A 76 9.93 -12.09 17.75
N ALA A 77 9.92 -11.05 18.58
CA ALA A 77 8.75 -10.65 19.34
C ALA A 77 7.61 -10.19 18.43
N VAL A 78 7.93 -9.38 17.41
CA VAL A 78 6.99 -8.91 16.38
C VAL A 78 6.40 -10.06 15.58
N MET A 79 7.25 -10.95 15.06
CA MET A 79 6.83 -12.09 14.25
C MET A 79 5.95 -13.08 15.04
N LYS A 80 6.00 -13.05 16.38
CA LYS A 80 5.17 -13.88 17.25
C LYS A 80 3.76 -13.30 17.47
N VAL A 81 3.54 -12.02 17.17
CA VAL A 81 2.23 -11.38 17.31
C VAL A 81 1.29 -11.96 16.25
N LYS A 82 0.21 -12.62 16.70
CA LYS A 82 -0.74 -13.28 15.79
C LYS A 82 -1.48 -12.26 14.92
N THR A 83 -1.82 -11.11 15.49
CA THR A 83 -2.40 -9.97 14.76
C THR A 83 -1.48 -9.53 13.62
N PHE A 84 -0.16 -9.47 13.83
CA PHE A 84 0.80 -9.12 12.79
C PHE A 84 0.81 -10.16 11.66
N GLN A 85 0.89 -11.44 11.99
CA GLN A 85 0.86 -12.51 10.98
C GLN A 85 -0.41 -12.48 10.12
N ILE A 86 -1.57 -12.24 10.74
CA ILE A 86 -2.85 -12.16 10.03
C ILE A 86 -2.89 -10.95 9.11
N ILE A 87 -2.44 -9.78 9.57
CA ILE A 87 -2.41 -8.56 8.75
C ILE A 87 -1.42 -8.72 7.61
N VAL A 88 -0.23 -9.27 7.83
CA VAL A 88 0.74 -9.53 6.75
C VAL A 88 0.17 -10.51 5.72
N LEU A 89 -0.48 -11.59 6.16
CA LEU A 89 -1.11 -12.56 5.25
C LEU A 89 -2.24 -11.91 4.43
N GLN A 90 -3.07 -11.10 5.09
CA GLN A 90 -4.09 -10.29 4.43
C GLN A 90 -3.48 -9.31 3.45
N GLY A 91 -2.40 -8.64 3.85
CA GLY A 91 -1.67 -7.63 3.11
C GLY A 91 -1.07 -8.16 1.83
N ILE A 92 -0.43 -9.34 1.91
CA ILE A 92 0.10 -10.07 0.75
C ILE A 92 -1.00 -10.34 -0.28
N VAL A 93 -2.19 -10.77 0.16
CA VAL A 93 -3.30 -11.05 -0.75
C VAL A 93 -3.98 -9.76 -1.22
N GLY A 94 -4.15 -8.79 -0.33
CA GLY A 94 -4.81 -7.50 -0.58
C GLY A 94 -3.98 -6.56 -1.45
N SER A 95 -2.68 -6.77 -1.60
CA SER A 95 -1.80 -6.02 -2.49
C SER A 95 -1.81 -6.57 -3.93
N LEU A 96 -2.24 -7.82 -4.16
CA LEU A 96 -2.34 -8.40 -5.51
C LEU A 96 -3.29 -7.62 -6.44
N PRO A 97 -4.49 -7.19 -5.99
CA PRO A 97 -5.34 -6.34 -6.82
C PRO A 97 -4.68 -5.00 -7.18
N TRP A 98 -3.94 -4.39 -6.26
CA TRP A 98 -3.26 -3.11 -6.52
C TRP A 98 -2.19 -3.24 -7.60
N THR A 99 -1.42 -4.33 -7.61
CA THR A 99 -0.45 -4.57 -8.68
C THR A 99 -1.12 -4.96 -10.00
N ALA A 100 -2.28 -5.63 -9.97
CA ALA A 100 -3.08 -5.88 -11.16
C ALA A 100 -3.65 -4.58 -11.77
N MET A 101 -4.04 -3.60 -10.96
CA MET A 101 -4.57 -2.31 -11.44
C MET A 101 -3.55 -1.50 -12.26
N VAL A 102 -2.25 -1.79 -12.19
CA VAL A 102 -1.23 -1.16 -13.06
C VAL A 102 -1.55 -1.38 -14.54
N PHE A 103 -2.15 -2.52 -14.89
CA PHE A 103 -2.59 -2.83 -16.25
C PHE A 103 -3.85 -2.08 -16.69
N PHE A 104 -4.51 -1.30 -15.82
CA PHE A 104 -5.65 -0.46 -16.23
C PHE A 104 -5.26 0.53 -17.33
N THR A 105 -4.05 1.06 -17.28
CA THR A 105 -3.52 1.94 -18.34
C THR A 105 -3.58 1.24 -19.70
N MET A 106 -3.00 0.04 -19.76
CA MET A 106 -2.97 -0.79 -20.97
C MET A 106 -4.38 -1.21 -21.40
N TRP A 107 -5.23 -1.58 -20.45
CA TRP A 107 -6.61 -1.98 -20.73
C TRP A 107 -7.44 -0.84 -21.34
N PHE A 108 -7.35 0.37 -20.81
CA PHE A 108 -8.03 1.53 -21.39
C PHE A 108 -7.51 1.86 -22.80
N GLU A 109 -6.21 1.72 -23.03
CA GLU A 109 -5.62 1.91 -24.36
C GLU A 109 -6.09 0.83 -25.35
N LEU A 110 -6.25 -0.43 -24.92
CA LEU A 110 -6.82 -1.51 -25.74
C LEU A 110 -8.30 -1.29 -26.09
N ILE A 111 -9.07 -0.61 -25.23
CA ILE A 111 -10.45 -0.17 -25.53
C ILE A 111 -10.47 0.93 -26.62
N GLY A 112 -9.34 1.58 -26.88
CA GLY A 112 -9.21 2.68 -27.84
C GLY A 112 -9.27 4.07 -27.20
N PHE A 113 -9.09 4.19 -25.87
CA PHE A 113 -8.90 5.50 -25.24
C PHE A 113 -7.53 6.08 -25.61
N SER A 114 -7.49 7.38 -25.89
CA SER A 114 -6.22 8.10 -26.06
C SER A 114 -5.44 8.14 -24.74
N HIS A 115 -4.11 8.13 -24.80
CA HIS A 115 -3.20 8.28 -23.65
C HIS A 115 -3.60 9.39 -22.67
N ASN A 116 -4.06 10.55 -23.16
CA ASN A 116 -4.47 11.67 -22.31
C ASN A 116 -5.76 11.35 -21.51
N LYS A 117 -6.75 10.70 -22.14
CA LYS A 117 -8.00 10.28 -21.48
C LYS A 117 -7.75 9.18 -20.46
N THR A 118 -6.91 8.21 -20.80
CA THR A 118 -6.47 7.15 -19.88
C THR A 118 -5.77 7.73 -18.66
N ALA A 119 -4.80 8.64 -18.87
CA ALA A 119 -4.11 9.31 -17.76
C ALA A 119 -5.07 10.14 -16.88
N ALA A 120 -6.05 10.82 -17.47
CA ALA A 120 -7.07 11.54 -16.73
C ALA A 120 -7.94 10.59 -15.86
N LEU A 121 -8.36 9.43 -16.40
CA LEU A 121 -9.12 8.43 -15.63
C LEU A 121 -8.32 7.89 -14.45
N LEU A 122 -7.03 7.57 -14.65
CA LEU A 122 -6.16 7.09 -13.58
C LEU A 122 -5.87 8.19 -12.55
N SER A 123 -5.82 9.45 -12.97
CA SER A 123 -5.69 10.59 -12.07
C SER A 123 -6.94 10.76 -11.21
N VAL A 124 -8.13 10.63 -11.79
CA VAL A 124 -9.41 10.64 -11.05
C VAL A 124 -9.47 9.48 -10.06
N PHE A 125 -9.01 8.29 -10.45
CA PHE A 125 -8.87 7.15 -9.56
C PHE A 125 -7.92 7.46 -8.38
N ALA A 126 -6.74 8.02 -8.66
CA ALA A 126 -5.77 8.39 -7.63
C ALA A 126 -6.31 9.46 -6.66
N VAL A 127 -7.04 10.45 -7.17
CA VAL A 127 -7.75 11.45 -6.35
C VAL A 127 -8.81 10.76 -5.47
N GLY A 128 -9.59 9.83 -6.04
CA GLY A 128 -10.53 8.99 -5.30
C GLY A 128 -9.85 8.19 -4.18
N CYS A 129 -8.69 7.58 -4.44
CA CYS A 129 -7.91 6.85 -3.43
C CYS A 129 -7.39 7.76 -2.30
N SER A 130 -6.97 8.99 -2.63
CA SER A 130 -6.52 9.97 -1.64
C SER A 130 -7.65 10.42 -0.73
N LEU A 131 -8.78 10.83 -1.32
CA LEU A 131 -10.00 11.19 -0.59
C LEU A 131 -10.55 10.00 0.22
N GLY A 132 -10.53 8.81 -0.36
CA GLY A 132 -10.96 7.58 0.29
C GLY A 132 -10.11 7.23 1.49
N SER A 133 -8.78 7.39 1.40
CA SER A 133 -7.88 7.19 2.54
C SER A 133 -8.18 8.15 3.69
N LEU A 134 -8.47 9.42 3.38
CA LEU A 134 -8.85 10.42 4.38
C LEU A 134 -10.20 10.10 5.02
N LEU A 135 -11.23 9.87 4.21
CA LEU A 135 -12.59 9.55 4.69
C LEU A 135 -12.61 8.23 5.46
N GLY A 136 -11.92 7.21 4.96
CA GLY A 136 -11.75 5.92 5.62
C GLY A 136 -11.08 6.08 6.98
N GLY A 137 -10.04 6.92 7.08
CA GLY A 137 -9.39 7.25 8.36
C GLY A 137 -10.37 7.87 9.37
N LEU A 138 -11.09 8.92 8.96
CA LEU A 138 -12.06 9.61 9.81
C LEU A 138 -13.20 8.67 10.27
N ILE A 139 -13.72 7.86 9.36
CA ILE A 139 -14.79 6.89 9.64
C ILE A 139 -14.26 5.79 10.58
N ALA A 140 -13.09 5.23 10.29
CA ALA A 140 -12.49 4.17 11.10
C ALA A 140 -12.16 4.65 12.52
N ASP A 141 -11.68 5.88 12.68
CA ASP A 141 -11.42 6.47 13.99
C ASP A 141 -12.71 6.69 14.78
N ARG A 142 -13.76 7.23 14.13
CA ARG A 142 -15.07 7.38 14.77
C ARG A 142 -15.68 6.02 15.16
N MET A 143 -15.57 5.03 14.28
CA MET A 143 -16.00 3.65 14.56
C MET A 143 -15.16 2.99 15.65
N SER A 144 -13.89 3.34 15.78
CA SER A 144 -13.02 2.88 16.87
C SER A 144 -13.42 3.48 18.22
N HIS A 145 -14.02 4.67 18.26
CA HIS A 145 -14.59 5.20 19.50
C HIS A 145 -15.86 4.47 19.93
N ILE A 146 -16.73 4.11 18.98
CA ILE A 146 -17.99 3.40 19.27
C ILE A 146 -17.74 1.92 19.57
N TYR A 147 -16.89 1.27 18.76
CA TYR A 147 -16.54 -0.14 18.85
C TYR A 147 -15.02 -0.32 18.96
N PRO A 148 -14.44 -0.22 20.18
CA PRO A 148 -12.99 -0.18 20.38
C PRO A 148 -12.20 -1.37 19.86
N HIS A 149 -12.82 -2.54 19.73
CA HIS A 149 -12.15 -3.78 19.33
C HIS A 149 -12.48 -4.23 17.90
N SER A 150 -13.52 -3.67 17.29
CA SER A 150 -14.13 -4.24 16.09
C SER A 150 -14.38 -3.20 15.00
N GLY A 151 -14.50 -1.92 15.36
CA GLY A 151 -14.86 -0.85 14.42
C GLY A 151 -13.89 -0.72 13.25
N ARG A 152 -12.57 -0.74 13.52
CA ARG A 152 -11.55 -0.68 12.46
C ARG A 152 -11.60 -1.91 11.53
N ILE A 153 -11.81 -3.10 12.09
CA ILE A 153 -11.87 -4.37 11.32
C ILE A 153 -13.11 -4.41 10.42
N MET A 154 -14.26 -3.93 10.92
CA MET A 154 -15.49 -3.80 10.12
C MET A 154 -15.28 -2.88 8.92
N CYS A 155 -14.58 -1.75 9.10
CA CYS A 155 -14.26 -0.82 8.02
C CYS A 155 -13.37 -1.48 6.94
N ALA A 156 -12.38 -2.29 7.36
CA ALA A 156 -11.53 -3.05 6.43
C ALA A 156 -12.33 -4.08 5.62
N GLN A 157 -13.22 -4.82 6.28
CA GLN A 157 -14.08 -5.78 5.58
C GLN A 157 -15.04 -5.10 4.61
N PHE A 158 -15.65 -3.98 5.01
CA PHE A 158 -16.51 -3.20 4.13
C PHE A 158 -15.75 -2.76 2.86
N SER A 159 -14.56 -2.18 3.02
CA SER A 159 -13.73 -1.76 1.89
C SER A 159 -13.30 -2.92 0.98
N ALA A 160 -12.87 -4.05 1.56
CA ALA A 160 -12.52 -5.25 0.79
C ALA A 160 -13.73 -5.83 0.02
N VAL A 161 -14.89 -5.90 0.66
CA VAL A 161 -16.13 -6.39 0.05
C VAL A 161 -16.58 -5.47 -1.07
N MET A 162 -16.53 -4.14 -0.89
CA MET A 162 -16.89 -3.16 -1.92
C MET A 162 -15.95 -3.21 -3.14
N GLY A 163 -14.70 -3.64 -2.96
CA GLY A 163 -13.78 -3.87 -4.08
C GLY A 163 -14.29 -4.88 -5.11
N ILE A 164 -15.04 -5.92 -4.70
CA ILE A 164 -15.56 -6.96 -5.59
C ILE A 164 -16.66 -6.43 -6.54
N PRO A 165 -17.79 -5.83 -6.09
CA PRO A 165 -18.83 -5.33 -6.96
C PRO A 165 -18.32 -4.21 -7.86
N PHE A 166 -17.44 -3.32 -7.36
CA PHE A 166 -16.86 -2.28 -8.21
C PHE A 166 -15.94 -2.85 -9.29
N SER A 167 -15.11 -3.84 -8.97
CA SER A 167 -14.27 -4.52 -9.98
C SER A 167 -15.13 -5.24 -11.02
N TRP A 168 -16.19 -5.92 -10.58
CA TRP A 168 -17.14 -6.60 -11.48
C TRP A 168 -17.90 -5.61 -12.37
N PHE A 169 -18.39 -4.51 -11.80
CA PHE A 169 -19.08 -3.47 -12.53
C PHE A 169 -18.16 -2.82 -13.57
N LEU A 170 -16.95 -2.42 -13.17
CA LEU A 170 -15.96 -1.77 -14.02
C LEU A 170 -15.55 -2.63 -15.22
N LEU A 171 -15.25 -3.91 -14.96
CA LEU A 171 -14.60 -4.79 -15.94
C LEU A 171 -15.59 -5.60 -16.79
N LYS A 172 -16.78 -5.92 -16.26
CA LYS A 172 -17.77 -6.79 -16.92
C LYS A 172 -19.05 -6.09 -17.36
N VAL A 173 -19.55 -5.11 -16.58
CA VAL A 173 -20.87 -4.49 -16.83
C VAL A 173 -20.75 -3.31 -17.78
N ILE A 174 -19.70 -2.50 -17.67
CA ILE A 174 -19.54 -1.33 -18.53
C ILE A 174 -19.18 -1.78 -19.96
N PRO A 175 -19.93 -1.37 -20.99
CA PRO A 175 -19.57 -1.68 -22.36
C PRO A 175 -18.22 -1.03 -22.69
N GLN A 176 -17.29 -1.85 -23.17
CA GLN A 176 -15.92 -1.48 -23.54
C GLN A 176 -15.89 -0.61 -24.80
N SER A 177 -16.43 0.59 -24.68
CA SER A 177 -16.50 1.58 -25.75
C SER A 177 -16.05 2.95 -25.25
N VAL A 178 -15.50 3.74 -26.15
CA VAL A 178 -15.00 5.10 -25.86
C VAL A 178 -16.14 6.05 -25.43
N SER A 179 -17.39 5.71 -25.78
CA SER A 179 -18.59 6.51 -25.43
C SER A 179 -18.90 6.51 -23.93
N SER A 180 -18.45 5.48 -23.19
CA SER A 180 -18.73 5.30 -21.75
C SER A 180 -17.74 6.01 -20.82
N TYR A 181 -17.01 7.03 -21.30
CA TYR A 181 -15.94 7.69 -20.54
C TYR A 181 -16.37 8.17 -19.14
N PHE A 182 -17.53 8.81 -19.05
CA PHE A 182 -18.04 9.34 -17.78
C PHE A 182 -18.38 8.22 -16.79
N THR A 183 -18.97 7.13 -17.27
CA THR A 183 -19.28 5.95 -16.44
C THR A 183 -18.00 5.31 -15.87
N PHE A 184 -16.93 5.23 -16.67
CA PHE A 184 -15.62 4.78 -16.18
C PHE A 184 -15.05 5.73 -15.12
N ALA A 185 -15.11 7.05 -15.35
CA ALA A 185 -14.59 8.05 -14.41
C ALA A 185 -15.30 7.99 -13.05
N VAL A 186 -16.63 7.96 -13.04
CA VAL A 186 -17.43 7.88 -11.81
C VAL A 186 -17.19 6.56 -11.08
N THR A 187 -17.16 5.44 -11.82
CA THR A 187 -16.91 4.12 -11.22
C THR A 187 -15.53 4.05 -10.59
N LEU A 188 -14.49 4.49 -11.29
CA LEU A 188 -13.13 4.54 -10.76
C LEU A 188 -13.02 5.45 -9.54
N PHE A 189 -13.66 6.63 -9.58
CA PHE A 189 -13.68 7.52 -8.43
C PHE A 189 -14.31 6.86 -7.20
N MET A 190 -15.49 6.27 -7.35
CA MET A 190 -16.19 5.56 -6.27
C MET A 190 -15.44 4.31 -5.79
N MET A 191 -14.81 3.60 -6.71
CA MET A 191 -13.96 2.46 -6.39
C MET A 191 -12.76 2.92 -5.55
N GLY A 192 -12.02 3.94 -5.99
CA GLY A 192 -10.89 4.50 -5.25
C GLY A 192 -11.28 5.03 -3.86
N LEU A 193 -12.46 5.66 -3.76
CA LEU A 193 -13.03 6.13 -2.51
C LEU A 193 -13.28 5.02 -1.50
N THR A 194 -13.56 3.79 -1.94
CA THR A 194 -13.97 2.69 -1.06
C THR A 194 -12.85 1.70 -0.77
N ILE A 195 -12.01 1.34 -1.75
CA ILE A 195 -10.99 0.29 -1.60
C ILE A 195 -9.73 0.72 -0.82
N SER A 196 -9.54 2.03 -0.64
CA SER A 196 -8.29 2.60 -0.10
C SER A 196 -8.19 2.55 1.44
N TRP A 197 -9.25 2.13 2.13
CA TRP A 197 -9.35 2.26 3.59
C TRP A 197 -8.45 1.27 4.34
N ASN A 198 -8.18 0.10 3.77
CA ASN A 198 -7.56 -1.02 4.49
C ASN A 198 -6.16 -0.69 5.04
N GLY A 199 -5.31 -0.10 4.20
CA GLY A 199 -3.92 0.19 4.57
C GLY A 199 -3.80 1.35 5.56
N THR A 200 -4.42 2.49 5.23
CA THR A 200 -4.26 3.75 5.95
C THR A 200 -5.14 3.86 7.20
N ALA A 201 -6.39 3.38 7.14
CA ALA A 201 -7.36 3.57 8.21
C ALA A 201 -7.40 2.41 9.23
N VAL A 202 -6.95 1.21 8.82
CA VAL A 202 -7.11 -0.01 9.61
C VAL A 202 -5.77 -0.63 9.99
N ASN A 203 -4.99 -1.08 9.00
CA ASN A 203 -3.75 -1.82 9.26
C ASN A 203 -2.73 -0.95 10.01
N ALA A 204 -2.49 0.29 9.54
CA ALA A 204 -1.50 1.15 10.17
C ALA A 204 -1.84 1.53 11.63
N PRO A 205 -3.07 1.93 11.96
CA PRO A 205 -3.46 2.19 13.35
C PRO A 205 -3.48 0.95 14.24
N ILE A 206 -3.89 -0.22 13.71
CA ILE A 206 -3.85 -1.47 14.49
C ILE A 206 -2.41 -1.80 14.90
N PHE A 207 -1.44 -1.63 14.00
CA PHE A 207 -0.03 -1.80 14.38
C PHE A 207 0.43 -0.79 15.43
N ALA A 208 -0.02 0.46 15.37
CA ALA A 208 0.32 1.45 16.38
C ALA A 208 -0.21 1.06 17.77
N GLU A 209 -1.38 0.40 17.85
CA GLU A 209 -2.00 0.00 19.12
C GLU A 209 -1.41 -1.29 19.71
N VAL A 210 -0.98 -2.24 18.88
CA VAL A 210 -0.49 -3.55 19.34
C VAL A 210 0.99 -3.51 19.73
N VAL A 211 1.72 -2.48 19.28
CA VAL A 211 3.19 -2.52 19.27
C VAL A 211 3.79 -1.37 20.08
N PRO A 212 4.80 -1.65 20.93
CA PRO A 212 5.54 -0.63 21.66
C PRO A 212 6.18 0.40 20.73
N VAL A 213 6.19 1.68 21.15
CA VAL A 213 6.72 2.81 20.36
C VAL A 213 8.11 2.55 19.80
N LYS A 214 8.99 1.88 20.57
CA LYS A 214 10.36 1.54 20.18
C LYS A 214 10.48 0.67 18.92
N HIS A 215 9.47 -0.13 18.59
CA HIS A 215 9.54 -1.10 17.48
C HIS A 215 8.55 -0.82 16.35
N ARG A 216 7.73 0.23 16.43
CA ARG A 216 6.69 0.53 15.42
C ARG A 216 7.24 0.67 14.00
N THR A 217 8.31 1.45 13.82
CA THR A 217 8.93 1.69 12.51
C THR A 217 9.41 0.39 11.85
N MET A 218 9.97 -0.53 12.65
CA MET A 218 10.45 -1.81 12.17
C MET A 218 9.31 -2.70 11.66
N ILE A 219 8.16 -2.68 12.33
CA ILE A 219 6.98 -3.45 11.91
C ILE A 219 6.40 -2.92 10.61
N TYR A 220 6.26 -1.60 10.48
CA TYR A 220 5.82 -1.00 9.23
C TYR A 220 6.76 -1.35 8.08
N ALA A 221 8.07 -1.35 8.34
CA ALA A 221 9.06 -1.74 7.35
C ALA A 221 8.93 -3.22 6.93
N TYR A 222 8.80 -4.14 7.90
CA TYR A 222 8.61 -5.57 7.60
C TYR A 222 7.29 -5.84 6.88
N ASP A 223 6.19 -5.24 7.34
CA ASP A 223 4.88 -5.33 6.69
C ASP A 223 4.99 -4.92 5.22
N ARG A 224 5.52 -3.72 4.95
CA ARG A 224 5.71 -3.21 3.58
C ARG A 224 6.66 -4.06 2.74
N ALA A 225 7.73 -4.58 3.35
CA ALA A 225 8.67 -5.45 2.65
C ALA A 225 8.02 -6.78 2.25
N PHE A 226 7.26 -7.43 3.14
CA PHE A 226 6.54 -8.67 2.83
C PHE A 226 5.41 -8.44 1.84
N GLU A 227 4.50 -7.50 2.12
CA GLU A 227 3.39 -7.16 1.22
C GLU A 227 3.91 -6.84 -0.18
N GLY A 228 4.92 -5.95 -0.26
CA GLY A 228 5.52 -5.51 -1.53
C GLY A 228 6.19 -6.65 -2.30
N SER A 229 7.01 -7.46 -1.63
CA SER A 229 7.74 -8.55 -2.28
C SER A 229 6.81 -9.59 -2.89
N PHE A 230 5.78 -10.02 -2.15
CA PHE A 230 4.82 -11.00 -2.67
C PHE A 230 3.86 -10.39 -3.69
N SER A 231 3.50 -9.11 -3.56
CA SER A 231 2.65 -8.42 -4.54
C SER A 231 3.26 -8.38 -5.94
N SER A 232 4.59 -8.40 -6.03
CA SER A 232 5.32 -8.34 -7.30
C SER A 232 5.00 -9.54 -8.22
N PHE A 233 4.64 -10.69 -7.65
CA PHE A 233 4.24 -11.87 -8.41
C PHE A 233 2.87 -11.74 -9.08
N ALA A 234 2.01 -10.80 -8.64
CA ALA A 234 0.70 -10.63 -9.26
C ALA A 234 0.79 -10.10 -10.69
N ALA A 235 1.76 -9.22 -11.00
CA ALA A 235 1.85 -8.66 -12.34
C ALA A 235 2.20 -9.73 -13.41
N PRO A 236 3.20 -10.60 -13.21
CA PRO A 236 3.42 -11.77 -14.06
C PRO A 236 2.20 -12.71 -14.10
N LEU A 237 1.54 -12.93 -12.96
CA LEU A 237 0.39 -13.83 -12.89
C LEU A 237 -0.81 -13.32 -13.71
N VAL A 238 -1.08 -12.02 -13.69
CA VAL A 238 -2.10 -11.38 -14.55
C VAL A 238 -1.76 -11.57 -16.02
N GLY A 239 -0.48 -11.39 -16.40
CA GLY A 239 -0.01 -11.61 -17.77
C GLY A 239 -0.22 -13.06 -18.22
N ILE A 240 0.27 -14.02 -17.43
CA ILE A 240 0.14 -15.46 -17.71
C ILE A 240 -1.33 -15.88 -17.78
N LEU A 241 -2.19 -15.43 -16.85
CA LEU A 241 -3.62 -15.73 -16.87
C LEU A 241 -4.29 -15.17 -18.13
N SER A 242 -3.92 -13.95 -18.53
CA SER A 242 -4.47 -13.32 -19.73
C SER A 242 -4.04 -14.07 -21.00
N GLU A 243 -2.77 -14.45 -21.12
CA GLU A 243 -2.23 -15.18 -22.26
C GLU A 243 -2.71 -16.64 -22.34
N GLN A 244 -2.58 -17.41 -21.25
CA GLN A 244 -2.82 -18.85 -21.24
C GLN A 244 -4.30 -19.22 -21.09
N MET A 245 -5.06 -18.50 -20.24
CA MET A 245 -6.48 -18.85 -19.99
C MET A 245 -7.47 -18.08 -20.86
N PHE A 246 -7.15 -16.84 -21.22
CA PHE A 246 -8.07 -15.98 -21.98
C PHE A 246 -7.66 -15.75 -23.43
N GLY A 247 -6.50 -16.29 -23.84
CA GLY A 247 -6.03 -16.30 -25.22
C GLY A 247 -5.55 -14.93 -25.71
N TYR A 248 -4.93 -14.15 -24.81
CA TYR A 248 -4.34 -12.86 -25.16
C TYR A 248 -3.16 -13.05 -26.13
N ASP A 249 -3.22 -12.45 -27.31
CA ASP A 249 -2.14 -12.50 -28.31
C ASP A 249 -1.54 -11.11 -28.54
N SER A 250 -0.35 -10.92 -27.96
CA SER A 250 0.43 -9.68 -28.07
C SER A 250 0.82 -9.28 -29.50
N LYS A 251 0.80 -10.24 -30.45
CA LYS A 251 1.17 -10.02 -31.86
C LYS A 251 0.00 -9.58 -32.73
N SER A 252 -1.23 -9.72 -32.24
CA SER A 252 -2.47 -9.39 -32.96
C SER A 252 -3.00 -7.98 -32.67
N ILE A 253 -2.26 -7.19 -31.88
CA ILE A 253 -2.68 -5.86 -31.43
C ILE A 253 -2.57 -4.88 -32.60
N ASP A 254 -3.70 -4.39 -33.08
CA ASP A 254 -3.75 -3.24 -33.99
C ASP A 254 -3.43 -1.94 -33.22
N PRO A 255 -2.28 -1.30 -33.46
CA PRO A 255 -1.84 -0.12 -32.70
C PRO A 255 -2.70 1.13 -32.96
N ILE A 256 -3.59 1.09 -33.96
CA ILE A 256 -4.37 2.25 -34.42
C ILE A 256 -5.83 2.22 -33.94
N LYS A 257 -6.41 1.03 -33.69
CA LYS A 257 -7.83 0.90 -33.33
C LYS A 257 -8.08 0.29 -31.95
N GLY A 258 -7.07 -0.33 -31.33
CA GLY A 258 -7.28 -1.18 -30.16
C GLY A 258 -8.02 -2.47 -30.55
N SER A 259 -7.78 -3.55 -29.82
CA SER A 259 -8.47 -4.82 -30.06
C SER A 259 -9.48 -5.08 -28.94
N ALA A 260 -10.77 -4.97 -29.27
CA ALA A 260 -11.86 -5.25 -28.33
C ALA A 260 -11.82 -6.68 -27.78
N ARG A 261 -11.28 -7.63 -28.56
CA ARG A 261 -11.07 -9.02 -28.14
C ARG A 261 -10.01 -9.10 -27.05
N GLU A 262 -8.87 -8.44 -27.25
CA GLU A 262 -7.77 -8.41 -26.28
C GLU A 262 -8.16 -7.63 -25.02
N ALA A 263 -8.91 -6.53 -25.16
CA ALA A 263 -9.47 -5.78 -24.04
C ALA A 263 -10.45 -6.64 -23.20
N SER A 264 -11.23 -7.52 -23.83
CA SER A 264 -12.09 -8.46 -23.12
C SER A 264 -11.31 -9.58 -22.45
N ALA A 265 -10.24 -10.10 -23.07
CA ALA A 265 -9.39 -11.14 -22.49
C ALA A 265 -8.66 -10.63 -21.24
N LEU A 266 -8.04 -9.44 -21.36
CA LEU A 266 -7.35 -8.77 -20.26
C LEU A 266 -8.32 -8.40 -19.13
N SER A 267 -9.52 -7.90 -19.46
CA SER A 267 -10.55 -7.59 -18.45
C SER A 267 -10.93 -8.81 -17.60
N LYS A 268 -11.05 -10.00 -18.20
CA LYS A 268 -11.36 -11.24 -17.47
C LYS A 268 -10.20 -11.68 -16.57
N GLY A 269 -8.96 -11.54 -17.05
CA GLY A 269 -7.75 -11.77 -16.26
C GLY A 269 -7.68 -10.85 -15.04
N LEU A 270 -7.91 -9.54 -15.26
CA LEU A 270 -7.98 -8.54 -14.20
C LEU A 270 -9.10 -8.83 -13.21
N LEU A 271 -10.29 -9.15 -13.68
CA LEU A 271 -11.43 -9.44 -12.80
C LEU A 271 -11.14 -10.62 -11.87
N SER A 272 -10.54 -11.70 -12.39
CA SER A 272 -10.16 -12.87 -11.60
C SER A 272 -9.13 -12.50 -10.52
N MET A 273 -8.10 -11.76 -10.92
CA MET A 273 -7.00 -11.31 -10.06
C MET A 273 -7.39 -10.20 -9.08
N MET A 274 -8.56 -9.60 -9.21
CA MET A 274 -9.09 -8.63 -8.26
C MET A 274 -10.15 -9.24 -7.34
N ALA A 275 -11.13 -9.96 -7.90
CA ALA A 275 -12.25 -10.51 -7.13
C ALA A 275 -11.81 -11.60 -6.15
N ILE A 276 -10.94 -12.53 -6.58
CA ILE A 276 -10.48 -13.62 -5.72
C ILE A 276 -9.67 -13.07 -4.53
N PRO A 277 -8.65 -12.21 -4.75
CA PRO A 277 -7.87 -11.71 -3.62
C PRO A 277 -8.67 -10.75 -2.72
N PHE A 278 -9.60 -9.94 -3.25
CA PHE A 278 -10.49 -9.15 -2.38
C PHE A 278 -11.38 -10.03 -1.50
N GLY A 279 -11.91 -11.15 -2.03
CA GLY A 279 -12.66 -12.13 -1.25
C GLY A 279 -11.82 -12.80 -0.16
N LEU A 280 -10.63 -13.28 -0.51
CA LEU A 280 -9.69 -13.88 0.44
C LEU A 280 -9.22 -12.88 1.51
N CYS A 281 -8.99 -11.62 1.13
CA CYS A 281 -8.66 -10.53 2.03
C CYS A 281 -9.76 -10.32 3.09
N CYS A 282 -11.04 -10.32 2.69
CA CYS A 282 -12.16 -10.24 3.62
C CYS A 282 -12.22 -11.44 4.59
N LEU A 283 -11.93 -12.65 4.10
CA LEU A 283 -11.88 -13.85 4.93
C LEU A 283 -10.74 -13.78 5.96
N PHE A 284 -9.55 -13.31 5.56
CA PHE A 284 -8.41 -13.16 6.46
C PHE A 284 -8.58 -12.06 7.52
N TYR A 285 -9.45 -11.07 7.29
CA TYR A 285 -9.85 -10.13 8.33
C TYR A 285 -10.76 -10.76 9.41
N THR A 286 -11.43 -11.88 9.14
CA THR A 286 -12.39 -12.48 10.09
C THR A 286 -11.73 -13.02 11.37
N PRO A 287 -10.59 -13.73 11.31
CA PRO A 287 -9.84 -14.11 12.51
C PRO A 287 -9.36 -12.93 13.36
N LEU A 288 -9.19 -11.74 12.76
CA LEU A 288 -8.66 -10.56 13.43
C LEU A 288 -9.55 -10.11 14.60
N TYR A 289 -10.88 -10.30 14.51
CA TYR A 289 -11.80 -9.96 15.61
C TYR A 289 -11.46 -10.66 16.94
N ARG A 290 -10.92 -11.88 16.87
CA ARG A 290 -10.59 -12.67 18.07
C ARG A 290 -9.19 -12.36 18.58
N TYR A 291 -8.20 -12.30 17.68
CA TYR A 291 -6.79 -12.15 18.06
C TYR A 291 -6.42 -10.70 18.37
N PHE A 292 -6.99 -9.71 17.69
CA PHE A 292 -6.70 -8.30 17.96
C PHE A 292 -7.08 -7.90 19.38
N ARG A 293 -8.21 -8.41 19.89
CA ARG A 293 -8.62 -8.14 21.28
C ARG A 293 -7.57 -8.64 22.28
N GLN A 294 -7.11 -9.88 22.10
CA GLN A 294 -6.11 -10.51 22.98
C GLN A 294 -4.76 -9.79 22.91
N ASP A 295 -4.29 -9.49 21.70
CA ASP A 295 -2.99 -8.84 21.50
C ASP A 295 -2.98 -7.39 22.01
N ARG A 296 -4.10 -6.67 21.87
CA ARG A 296 -4.26 -5.32 22.43
C ARG A 296 -4.27 -5.31 23.95
N GLU A 297 -4.96 -6.26 24.58
CA GLU A 297 -4.97 -6.40 26.04
C GLU A 297 -3.56 -6.73 26.56
N ASN A 298 -2.86 -7.66 25.90
CA ASN A 298 -1.46 -7.99 26.23
C ASN A 298 -0.52 -6.78 26.09
N ALA A 299 -0.68 -5.98 25.04
CA ALA A 299 0.09 -4.76 24.83
C ALA A 299 -0.18 -3.70 25.91
N ARG A 300 -1.44 -3.53 26.35
CA ARG A 300 -1.80 -2.63 27.45
C ARG A 300 -1.16 -3.06 28.78
N VAL A 301 -1.21 -4.36 29.11
CA VAL A 301 -0.60 -4.90 30.34
C VAL A 301 0.92 -4.72 30.30
N ALA A 302 1.57 -4.97 29.16
CA ALA A 302 3.00 -4.74 29.01
C ALA A 302 3.37 -3.26 29.12
N GLY A 303 2.55 -2.36 28.56
CA GLY A 303 2.72 -0.91 28.68
C GLY A 303 2.61 -0.40 30.12
N SER A 304 1.61 -0.88 30.88
CA SER A 304 1.42 -0.51 32.29
C SER A 304 2.62 -0.93 33.15
N LYS A 305 3.09 -2.18 32.97
CA LYS A 305 4.29 -2.68 33.67
C LYS A 305 5.54 -1.87 33.35
N SER A 306 5.68 -1.39 32.11
CA SER A 306 6.82 -0.56 31.71
C SER A 306 6.79 0.83 32.37
N LEU A 307 5.59 1.36 32.63
CA LEU A 307 5.39 2.64 33.33
C LEU A 307 5.58 2.51 34.84
N GLU A 308 5.24 1.37 35.44
CA GLU A 308 5.44 1.11 36.88
C GLU A 308 6.92 0.88 37.25
N ILE A 309 7.76 0.52 36.28
CA ILE A 309 9.20 0.25 36.49
C ILE A 309 10.05 1.51 36.26
N MET A 310 9.48 2.57 35.70
CA MET A 310 10.16 3.83 35.36
C MET A 310 9.86 4.92 36.39
#